data_AF-T0K9B0-F1
#
_entry.id   AF-T0K9B0-F1
#
_cell.length_a   1.000
_cell.length_b   1.000
_cell.length_c   1.000
_cell.angle_alpha   90.00
_cell.angle_beta   90.00
_cell.angle_gamma   90.00
#
_symmetry.space_group_name_H-M   'P 1'
#
loop_
_entity.id
_entity.type
_entity.pdbx_description
1 polymer ?
#
loop_
_entity_poly.entity_id
_entity_poly.type
_entity_poly.pdbx_seq_one_letter_code
_entity_poly.pdbx_strand_id
1 'polypeptide(L)'
;MVIGTHRLLSKDIVYKDLGLLIIDEEQRFGVTHKEKIKQMKANIDVLTLTATPIPRTLHMSMLGVRDLSVIETPPENRFPVQTYVVEYNGALVREAIERELARGGQVYFLYNRVEDIERKADEISMLVPDAKVNQMYWSVPPSLKRE
;
A
#
# COMPACT_ATOMS: atom_id res chain seq x y z
N MET A 1 15.83 -18.33 -0.67
CA MET A 1 14.67 -17.41 -0.80
C MET A 1 15.21 -16.00 -0.94
N VAL A 2 14.75 -15.24 -1.94
CA VAL A 2 15.15 -13.84 -2.16
C VAL A 2 13.87 -13.00 -2.18
N ILE A 3 13.86 -11.89 -1.45
CA ILE A 3 12.74 -10.95 -1.42
C ILE A 3 13.26 -9.61 -1.92
N GLY A 4 12.52 -8.97 -2.82
CA GLY A 4 12.94 -7.71 -3.41
C GLY A 4 11.84 -7.11 -4.28
N THR A 5 12.14 -5.95 -4.85
CA THR A 5 11.21 -5.23 -5.71
C THR A 5 11.32 -5.71 -7.15
N HIS A 6 10.71 -4.96 -8.08
CA HIS A 6 10.86 -5.16 -9.53
C HIS A 6 12.32 -5.24 -10.02
N ARG A 7 13.31 -4.80 -9.22
CA ARG A 7 14.73 -5.00 -9.50
C ARG A 7 15.09 -6.46 -9.76
N LEU A 8 14.39 -7.39 -9.10
CA LEU A 8 14.56 -8.84 -9.29
C LEU A 8 14.14 -9.30 -10.71
N LEU A 9 13.38 -8.50 -11.45
CA LEU A 9 12.94 -8.81 -12.81
C LEU A 9 13.89 -8.23 -13.89
N SER A 10 14.95 -7.54 -13.49
CA SER A 10 15.93 -6.98 -14.41
C SER A 10 16.71 -8.07 -15.16
N LYS A 11 17.18 -7.75 -16.38
CA LYS A 11 17.83 -8.72 -17.28
C LYS A 11 19.19 -9.23 -16.80
N ASP A 12 19.84 -8.50 -15.91
CA ASP A 12 21.17 -8.79 -15.36
C ASP A 12 21.14 -9.79 -14.20
N ILE A 13 19.95 -10.18 -13.75
CA ILE A 13 19.78 -11.20 -12.73
C ILE A 13 19.58 -12.56 -13.39
N VAL A 14 20.50 -13.48 -13.11
CA VAL A 14 20.44 -14.87 -13.57
C VAL A 14 20.08 -15.75 -12.38
N TYR A 15 18.93 -16.42 -12.46
CA TYR A 15 18.52 -17.38 -11.46
C TYR A 15 19.16 -18.74 -11.74
N LYS A 16 19.71 -19.38 -10.70
CA LYS A 16 20.34 -20.70 -10.82
C LYS A 16 19.30 -21.82 -11.04
N ASP A 17 18.28 -21.84 -10.19
CA ASP A 17 17.19 -22.83 -10.22
C ASP A 17 15.96 -22.20 -9.56
N LEU A 18 15.10 -21.59 -10.37
CA LEU A 18 13.89 -20.91 -9.91
C LEU A 18 12.70 -21.82 -10.11
N GLY A 19 12.19 -22.42 -9.02
CA GLY A 19 10.98 -23.25 -9.08
C GLY A 19 9.68 -22.49 -8.79
N LEU A 20 9.74 -21.41 -7.99
CA LEU A 20 8.57 -20.68 -7.51
C LEU A 20 8.80 -19.17 -7.53
N LEU A 21 7.84 -18.44 -8.08
CA LEU A 21 7.77 -16.98 -8.03
C LEU A 21 6.51 -16.54 -7.27
N ILE A 22 6.71 -15.80 -6.18
CA ILE A 22 5.62 -15.17 -5.43
C ILE A 22 5.58 -13.69 -5.79
N ILE A 23 4.42 -13.22 -6.22
CA ILE A 23 4.17 -11.82 -6.56
C ILE A 23 3.14 -11.29 -5.61
N ASP A 24 3.51 -10.27 -4.83
CA ASP A 24 2.57 -9.54 -3.98
C ASP A 24 2.14 -8.24 -4.66
N GLU A 25 0.85 -7.93 -4.58
CA GLU A 25 0.21 -6.76 -5.18
C GLU A 25 0.60 -6.51 -6.65
N GLU A 26 0.34 -7.52 -7.51
CA GLU A 26 0.65 -7.54 -8.95
C GLU A 26 0.23 -6.26 -9.70
N GLN A 27 -0.83 -5.58 -9.26
CA GLN A 27 -1.31 -4.33 -9.84
C GLN A 27 -0.29 -3.19 -9.78
N ARG A 28 0.67 -3.22 -8.85
CA ARG A 28 1.75 -2.22 -8.77
C ARG A 28 2.83 -2.40 -9.84
N PHE A 29 2.84 -3.52 -10.56
CA PHE A 29 3.82 -3.79 -11.62
C PHE A 29 3.36 -3.24 -12.98
N GLY A 30 4.27 -2.52 -13.64
CA GLY A 30 4.08 -2.00 -15.00
C GLY A 30 4.03 -3.09 -16.07
N VAL A 31 3.65 -2.71 -17.29
CA VAL A 31 3.48 -3.63 -18.42
C VAL A 31 4.77 -4.41 -18.73
N THR A 32 5.92 -3.74 -18.73
CA THR A 32 7.23 -4.36 -18.99
C THR A 32 7.58 -5.47 -18.00
N HIS A 33 7.32 -5.24 -16.71
CA HIS A 33 7.50 -6.25 -15.67
C HIS A 33 6.56 -7.44 -15.88
N LYS A 34 5.29 -7.18 -16.25
CA LYS A 34 4.30 -8.22 -16.51
C LYS A 34 4.68 -9.10 -17.69
N GLU A 35 5.22 -8.53 -18.77
CA GLU A 35 5.74 -9.32 -19.88
C GLU A 35 6.95 -10.18 -19.47
N LYS A 36 7.84 -9.65 -18.63
CA LYS A 36 8.97 -10.42 -18.12
C LYS A 36 8.53 -11.58 -17.22
N ILE A 37 7.54 -11.34 -16.36
CA ILE A 37 6.91 -12.37 -15.54
C ILE A 37 6.31 -13.44 -16.45
N LYS A 38 5.54 -13.09 -17.50
CA LYS A 38 4.98 -14.06 -18.45
C LYS A 38 6.04 -14.95 -19.10
N GLN A 39 7.19 -14.38 -19.47
CA GLN A 39 8.31 -15.16 -20.02
C GLN A 39 8.85 -16.17 -19.00
N MET A 40 8.91 -15.80 -17.71
CA MET A 40 9.34 -16.70 -16.64
C MET A 40 8.29 -17.78 -16.32
N LYS A 41 6.98 -17.44 -16.38
CA LYS A 41 5.87 -18.36 -16.08
C LYS A 41 5.86 -19.64 -16.92
N ALA A 42 6.50 -19.65 -18.09
CA ALA A 42 6.51 -20.82 -18.95
C ALA A 42 7.11 -22.06 -18.27
N ASN A 43 8.03 -21.88 -17.31
CA ASN A 43 8.80 -22.96 -16.72
C ASN A 43 8.76 -23.00 -15.18
N ILE A 44 7.98 -22.12 -14.52
CA ILE A 44 7.99 -21.99 -13.05
C ILE A 44 6.58 -21.82 -12.50
N ASP A 45 6.36 -22.27 -11.26
CA ASP A 45 5.11 -22.04 -10.54
C ASP A 45 5.01 -20.58 -10.10
N VAL A 46 3.83 -19.96 -10.26
CA VAL A 46 3.61 -18.56 -9.88
C VAL A 46 2.40 -18.41 -8.97
N LEU A 47 2.65 -17.89 -7.77
CA LEU A 47 1.63 -17.50 -6.80
C LEU A 47 1.49 -15.98 -6.79
N THR A 48 0.32 -15.46 -7.19
CA THR A 48 -0.01 -14.04 -7.02
C THR A 48 -0.84 -13.86 -5.76
N LEU A 49 -0.41 -12.96 -4.88
CA LEU A 49 -1.15 -12.50 -3.69
C LEU A 49 -1.60 -11.06 -3.93
N THR A 50 -2.85 -10.74 -3.56
CA THR A 50 -3.35 -9.36 -3.61
C THR A 50 -4.53 -9.20 -2.68
N ALA A 51 -4.61 -8.06 -2.00
CA ALA A 51 -5.81 -7.67 -1.25
C ALA A 51 -6.93 -7.16 -2.18
N THR A 52 -6.60 -6.76 -3.41
CA THR A 52 -7.53 -6.14 -4.37
C THR A 52 -7.32 -6.72 -5.77
N PRO A 53 -8.02 -7.81 -6.15
CA PRO A 53 -7.84 -8.39 -7.48
C PRO A 53 -8.26 -7.39 -8.56
N ILE A 54 -7.43 -7.26 -9.61
CA ILE A 54 -7.77 -6.43 -10.78
C ILE A 54 -9.08 -6.96 -11.37
N PRO A 55 -10.08 -6.10 -11.70
CA PRO A 55 -11.42 -6.55 -12.11
C PRO A 55 -11.42 -7.59 -13.25
N ARG A 56 -10.52 -7.43 -14.22
CA ARG A 56 -10.34 -8.40 -15.32
C ARG A 56 -9.81 -9.76 -14.84
N THR A 57 -8.86 -9.75 -13.91
CA THR A 57 -8.30 -10.99 -13.32
C THR A 57 -9.34 -11.72 -12.49
N LEU A 58 -10.15 -10.99 -11.72
CA LEU A 58 -11.29 -11.55 -11.00
C LEU A 58 -12.28 -12.20 -11.96
N HIS A 59 -12.65 -11.51 -13.04
CA HIS A 59 -13.56 -12.05 -14.06
C HIS A 59 -13.04 -13.32 -14.75
N MET A 60 -11.75 -13.38 -15.11
CA MET A 60 -11.14 -14.59 -15.67
C MET A 60 -11.18 -15.77 -14.69
N SER A 61 -11.06 -15.49 -13.40
CA SER A 61 -11.14 -16.53 -12.37
C SER A 61 -12.56 -17.05 -12.18
N MET A 62 -13.55 -16.16 -12.21
CA MET A 62 -14.97 -16.53 -12.19
C MET A 62 -15.38 -17.38 -13.41
N LEU A 63 -14.72 -17.19 -14.55
CA LEU A 63 -14.92 -18.00 -15.76
C LEU A 63 -14.10 -19.30 -15.76
N GLY A 64 -13.37 -19.63 -14.69
CA GLY A 64 -12.57 -20.85 -14.58
C GLY A 64 -11.30 -20.88 -15.44
N VAL A 65 -10.90 -19.75 -16.02
CA VAL A 65 -9.67 -19.63 -16.83
C VAL A 65 -8.43 -19.55 -15.94
N ARG A 66 -8.60 -19.18 -14.66
CA ARG A 66 -7.52 -19.07 -13.68
C ARG A 66 -8.01 -19.47 -12.30
N ASP A 67 -7.23 -20.27 -11.59
CA ASP A 67 -7.55 -20.64 -10.22
C ASP A 67 -7.44 -19.43 -9.28
N LEU A 68 -8.43 -19.29 -8.41
CA LEU A 68 -8.50 -18.23 -7.40
C LEU A 68 -8.81 -18.87 -6.05
N SER A 69 -7.95 -18.61 -5.08
CA SER A 69 -8.20 -18.92 -3.68
C SER A 69 -8.51 -17.62 -2.95
N VAL A 70 -9.67 -17.56 -2.30
CA VAL A 70 -10.10 -16.40 -1.50
C VAL A 70 -10.02 -16.77 -0.03
N ILE A 71 -9.38 -15.92 0.76
CA ILE A 71 -9.31 -16.05 2.22
C ILE A 71 -10.29 -15.04 2.81
N GLU A 72 -11.50 -15.49 3.13
CA GLU A 72 -12.58 -14.61 3.63
C GLU A 72 -12.54 -14.41 5.14
N THR A 73 -12.03 -15.38 5.89
CA THR A 73 -12.02 -15.33 7.35
C THR A 73 -10.95 -14.36 7.84
N PRO A 74 -11.33 -13.26 8.52
CA PRO A 74 -10.35 -12.38 9.13
C PRO A 74 -9.64 -13.09 10.31
N PRO A 75 -8.43 -12.64 10.69
CA PRO A 75 -7.77 -13.13 11.89
C PRO A 75 -8.64 -12.93 13.14
N GLU A 76 -8.45 -13.79 14.15
CA GLU A 76 -9.06 -13.61 15.46
C GLU A 76 -8.70 -12.23 16.05
N ASN A 77 -9.62 -11.64 16.81
CA ASN A 77 -9.50 -10.29 17.39
C ASN A 77 -9.49 -9.11 16.40
N ARG A 78 -9.86 -9.31 15.13
CA ARG A 78 -10.09 -8.20 14.19
C ARG A 78 -11.49 -7.62 14.35
N PHE A 79 -11.59 -6.46 14.99
CA PHE A 79 -12.83 -5.67 15.02
C PHE A 79 -12.99 -4.85 13.72
N PRO A 80 -14.23 -4.65 13.23
CA PRO A 80 -14.47 -3.81 12.07
C PRO A 80 -14.06 -2.36 12.35
N VAL A 81 -13.53 -1.68 11.33
CA VAL A 81 -13.21 -0.25 11.42
C VAL A 81 -14.50 0.54 11.38
N GLN A 82 -14.69 1.45 12.33
CA GLN A 82 -15.81 2.40 12.31
C GLN A 82 -15.51 3.54 11.33
N THR A 83 -16.37 3.71 10.33
CA THR A 83 -16.19 4.70 9.25
C THR A 83 -17.24 5.80 9.37
N TYR A 84 -16.80 7.06 9.31
CA TYR A 84 -17.65 8.23 9.37
C TYR A 84 -17.43 9.10 8.13
N VAL A 85 -18.51 9.60 7.54
CA VAL A 85 -18.48 10.57 6.43
C VAL A 85 -19.08 11.86 6.93
N VAL A 86 -18.24 12.88 7.10
CA VAL A 86 -18.60 14.17 7.67
C VAL A 86 -17.88 15.30 6.93
N GLU A 87 -18.42 16.50 7.01
CA GLU A 87 -17.70 17.70 6.57
C GLU A 87 -16.48 17.96 7.46
N TYR A 88 -15.46 18.61 6.89
CA TYR A 88 -14.26 18.93 7.64
C TYR A 88 -14.58 19.87 8.80
N ASN A 89 -14.25 19.42 10.01
CA ASN A 89 -14.39 20.21 11.23
C ASN A 89 -13.13 20.00 12.09
N GLY A 90 -12.41 21.09 12.36
CA GLY A 90 -11.16 21.04 13.16
C GLY A 90 -11.37 20.48 14.57
N ALA A 91 -12.52 20.74 15.21
CA ALA A 91 -12.81 20.19 16.53
C ALA A 91 -12.97 18.67 16.49
N LEU A 92 -13.62 18.14 15.44
CA LEU A 92 -13.77 16.69 15.26
C LEU A 92 -12.44 16.01 14.95
N VAL A 93 -11.61 16.64 14.12
CA VAL A 93 -10.25 16.16 13.83
C VAL A 93 -9.41 16.12 15.11
N ARG A 94 -9.47 17.18 15.93
CA ARG A 94 -8.79 17.25 17.23
C ARG A 94 -9.21 16.12 18.15
N GLU A 95 -10.52 15.95 18.36
CA GLU A 95 -11.05 14.88 19.23
C GLU A 95 -10.62 13.49 18.73
N ALA A 96 -10.69 13.25 17.42
CA ALA A 96 -10.28 11.98 16.83
C ALA A 96 -8.79 11.69 17.07
N ILE A 97 -7.92 12.69 16.92
CA ILE A 97 -6.49 12.55 17.18
C ILE A 97 -6.23 12.33 18.67
N GLU A 98 -6.79 13.16 19.55
CA GLU A 98 -6.61 13.04 21.01
C GLU A 98 -7.07 11.68 21.52
N ARG A 99 -8.21 11.18 21.04
CA ARG A 99 -8.72 9.84 21.39
C ARG A 99 -7.75 8.73 20.98
N GLU A 100 -7.16 8.83 19.79
CA GLU A 100 -6.18 7.85 19.31
C GLU A 100 -4.89 7.88 20.11
N LEU A 101 -4.40 9.08 20.43
CA LEU A 101 -3.18 9.25 21.23
C LEU A 101 -3.37 8.80 22.68
N ALA A 102 -4.54 9.03 23.28
CA ALA A 102 -4.86 8.62 24.64
C ALA A 102 -4.79 7.09 24.85
N ARG A 103 -5.00 6.31 23.78
CA ARG A 103 -4.83 4.84 23.79
C ARG A 103 -3.44 4.38 23.33
N GLY A 104 -2.49 5.30 23.16
CA GLY A 104 -1.14 5.01 22.66
C GLY A 104 -1.08 4.64 21.18
N GLY A 105 -2.12 4.98 20.40
CA GLY A 105 -2.21 4.69 18.98
C GLY A 105 -1.48 5.69 18.10
N GLN A 106 -1.58 5.48 16.78
CA GLN A 106 -1.01 6.35 15.75
C GLN A 106 -2.11 6.79 14.78
N VAL A 107 -2.03 8.04 14.32
CA VAL A 107 -2.98 8.61 13.37
C VAL A 107 -2.32 8.77 12.01
N TYR A 108 -3.00 8.29 10.95
CA TYR A 108 -2.64 8.61 9.58
C TYR A 108 -3.56 9.72 9.05
N PHE A 109 -2.98 10.87 8.73
CA PHE A 109 -3.69 11.99 8.11
C PHE A 109 -3.32 12.08 6.63
N LEU A 110 -4.27 11.76 5.74
CA LEU A 110 -4.04 11.79 4.29
C LEU A 110 -4.28 13.19 3.74
N TYR A 111 -3.27 13.76 3.07
CA TYR A 111 -3.37 15.06 2.42
C TYR A 111 -2.78 15.00 1.01
N ASN A 112 -3.58 15.36 0.01
CA ASN A 112 -3.24 15.11 -1.40
C ASN A 112 -2.42 16.23 -2.07
N ARG A 113 -2.26 17.39 -1.41
CA ARG A 113 -1.53 18.53 -1.97
C ARG A 113 -0.14 18.59 -1.35
N VAL A 114 0.86 18.28 -2.16
CA VAL A 114 2.25 18.21 -1.72
C VAL A 114 2.83 19.60 -1.41
N GLU A 115 2.39 20.61 -2.15
CA GLU A 115 2.91 21.99 -2.08
C GLU A 115 2.67 22.66 -0.72
N ASP A 116 1.58 22.33 -0.03
CA ASP A 116 1.15 22.95 1.22
C ASP A 116 0.96 21.95 2.38
N ILE A 117 1.56 20.76 2.27
CA ILE A 117 1.54 19.76 3.33
C ILE A 117 2.26 20.22 4.61
N GLU A 118 3.31 21.04 4.48
CA GLU A 118 4.03 21.61 5.63
C GLU A 118 3.08 22.51 6.44
N ARG A 119 2.39 23.42 5.76
CA ARG A 119 1.35 24.27 6.36
C ARG A 119 0.26 23.42 7.01
N LYS A 120 -0.19 22.34 6.36
CA LYS A 120 -1.20 21.45 6.94
C LYS A 120 -0.67 20.76 8.20
N ALA A 121 0.58 20.33 8.22
CA ALA A 121 1.19 19.73 9.41
C ALA A 121 1.33 20.73 10.56
N ASP A 122 1.66 21.99 10.27
CA ASP A 122 1.70 23.07 11.26
C ASP A 122 0.30 23.32 11.83
N GLU A 123 -0.73 23.39 10.97
CA GLU A 123 -2.12 23.53 11.40
C GLU A 123 -2.54 22.38 12.34
N ILE A 124 -2.17 21.14 12.03
CA ILE A 124 -2.45 19.98 12.89
C ILE A 124 -1.66 20.06 14.20
N SER A 125 -0.40 20.50 14.15
CA SER A 125 0.43 20.66 15.36
C SER A 125 -0.10 21.75 16.29
N MET A 126 -0.65 22.83 15.72
CA MET A 126 -1.34 23.87 16.49
C MET A 126 -2.67 23.36 17.06
N LEU A 127 -3.39 22.54 16.30
CA LEU A 127 -4.68 21.96 16.71
C LEU A 127 -4.52 20.94 17.85
N VAL A 128 -3.44 20.16 17.82
CA VAL A 128 -3.11 19.13 18.82
C VAL A 128 -1.64 19.26 19.26
N PRO A 129 -1.32 20.14 20.22
CA PRO A 129 0.06 20.42 20.63
C PRO A 129 0.83 19.21 21.17
N ASP A 130 0.12 18.24 21.75
CA ASP A 130 0.73 17.02 22.31
C ASP A 130 1.10 15.99 21.22
N ALA A 131 0.63 16.18 19.98
CA ALA A 131 0.90 15.27 18.87
C ALA A 131 2.28 15.54 18.24
N LYS A 132 3.08 14.48 18.07
CA LYS A 132 4.29 14.55 17.23
C LYS A 132 3.92 14.32 15.77
N VAL A 133 3.82 15.41 15.01
CA VAL A 133 3.46 15.36 13.59
C VAL A 133 4.71 15.19 12.73
N ASN A 134 4.70 14.16 11.87
CA ASN A 134 5.72 13.95 10.84
C ASN A 134 5.05 13.90 9.47
N GLN A 135 5.76 14.36 8.45
CA GLN A 135 5.29 14.37 7.08
C GLN A 135 5.99 13.26 6.30
N MET A 136 5.24 12.56 5.44
CA MET A 136 5.79 11.58 4.52
C MET A 136 5.29 11.88 3.11
N TYR A 137 6.23 12.00 2.17
CA TYR A 137 5.93 12.27 0.77
C TYR A 137 6.08 10.99 -0.04
N TRP A 138 5.16 10.74 -0.97
CA TRP A 138 5.33 9.66 -1.96
C TRP A 138 6.51 9.94 -2.91
N SER A 139 6.69 11.21 -3.29
CA SER A 139 7.85 11.70 -4.03
C SER A 139 8.37 12.95 -3.34
N VAL A 140 9.62 12.93 -2.88
CA VAL A 140 10.25 14.10 -2.26
C VAL A 140 10.21 15.27 -3.26
N PRO A 141 9.56 16.39 -2.91
CA PRO A 141 9.60 17.61 -3.73
C PRO A 141 11.05 17.98 -4.02
N PRO A 142 11.39 18.48 -5.23
CA PRO A 142 12.75 18.89 -5.54
C PRO A 142 13.36 19.85 -4.51
N SER A 143 12.53 20.68 -3.88
CA SER A 143 12.90 21.64 -2.83
C SER A 143 13.35 21.01 -1.51
N LEU A 144 13.02 19.74 -1.23
CA LEU A 144 13.33 19.03 0.02
C LEU A 144 14.45 17.98 -0.14
N LYS A 145 15.03 17.85 -1.34
CA LYS A 145 16.24 17.04 -1.54
C LYS A 145 17.42 17.80 -0.94
N ARG A 146 17.82 17.45 0.29
CA ARG A 146 19.13 17.85 0.83
C ARG A 146 20.22 17.21 -0.04
N GLU A 147 21.22 18.03 -0.42
CA GLU A 147 22.49 17.58 -1.01
C GLU A 147 23.22 16.61 -0.08
#